data_AF-A0A7J7PP28-F1
#
_entry.id   AF-A0A7J7PP28-F1
#
_cell.length_a   1.000
_cell.length_b   1.000
_cell.length_c   1.000
_cell.angle_alpha   90.00
_cell.angle_beta   90.00
_cell.angle_gamma   90.00
#
_symmetry.space_group_name_H-M   'P 1'
#
loop_
_entity.id
_entity.type
_entity.pdbx_description
1 polymer ?
#
loop_
_entity_poly.entity_id
_entity_poly.type
_entity_poly.pdbx_seq_one_letter_code
_entity_poly.pdbx_strand_id
1 'polypeptide(L)'
;MTHSASMEQLERAAASWGAQGGSPAPTYSQWQRLWQLWDVVTLGMLPPGSHTAQPLALRHPFIFYLGHLPAFTEARLAGVLGQELTEPQDFAVTFARGIDPDLEDPNNCHAHSPVPEQWPELPIILQYRDRGQAIAAAAAATAMQHSSTEAESVPLLVLQGNEQ
;
A
#
# COMPACT_ATOMS: atom_id res chain seq x y z
N MET A 1 -1.09 -7.13 22.99
CA MET A 1 -1.06 -8.44 22.29
C MET A 1 -1.42 -8.17 20.85
N THR A 2 -0.43 -7.96 19.99
CA THR A 2 -0.62 -7.78 18.54
C THR A 2 -0.67 -9.17 17.90
N HIS A 3 -1.83 -9.57 17.40
CA HIS A 3 -1.97 -10.80 16.62
C HIS A 3 -1.40 -10.54 15.22
N SER A 4 -0.14 -10.90 15.00
CA SER A 4 0.42 -10.97 13.65
C SER A 4 -0.36 -12.04 12.87
N ALA A 5 -0.85 -11.71 11.68
CA ALA A 5 -1.55 -12.67 10.84
C ALA A 5 -0.62 -13.84 10.48
N SER A 6 -1.12 -15.08 10.54
CA SER A 6 -0.35 -16.25 10.09
C SER A 6 -0.20 -16.23 8.57
N MET A 7 0.86 -16.84 8.04
CA MET A 7 1.09 -16.96 6.59
C MET A 7 -0.13 -17.56 5.86
N GLU A 8 -0.77 -18.56 6.46
CA GLU A 8 -1.97 -19.21 5.93
C GLU A 8 -3.20 -18.28 5.88
N GLN A 9 -3.25 -17.24 6.72
CA GLN A 9 -4.27 -16.19 6.65
C GLN A 9 -3.98 -15.20 5.51
N LEU A 10 -2.70 -14.87 5.29
CA LEU A 10 -2.26 -14.00 4.19
C LEU A 10 -2.49 -14.67 2.83
N GLU A 11 -2.22 -15.96 2.71
CA GLU A 11 -2.46 -16.73 1.48
C GLU A 11 -3.94 -16.85 1.15
N ARG A 12 -4.80 -17.12 2.15
CA ARG A 12 -6.26 -17.10 1.97
C ARG A 12 -6.78 -15.73 1.55
N ALA A 13 -6.27 -14.66 2.16
CA ALA A 13 -6.62 -13.30 1.78
C ALA A 13 -6.22 -13.00 0.32
N ALA A 14 -5.01 -13.38 -0.09
CA ALA A 14 -4.53 -13.24 -1.47
C ALA A 14 -5.38 -14.04 -2.47
N ALA A 15 -5.72 -15.29 -2.16
CA ALA A 15 -6.53 -16.15 -3.02
C ALA A 15 -7.98 -15.65 -3.18
N SER A 16 -8.55 -15.04 -2.13
CA SER A 16 -9.92 -14.51 -2.17
C SER A 16 -10.06 -13.18 -2.92
N TRP A 17 -8.96 -12.46 -3.16
CA TRP A 17 -8.98 -11.14 -3.80
C TRP A 17 -9.47 -11.19 -5.27
N GLY A 18 -9.15 -12.26 -5.99
CA GLY A 18 -9.62 -12.47 -7.37
C GLY A 18 -11.08 -12.93 -7.47
N ALA A 19 -11.64 -13.49 -6.39
CA ALA A 19 -12.99 -14.04 -6.39
C ALA A 19 -14.10 -12.97 -6.31
N GLN A 20 -13.75 -11.72 -5.96
CA GLN A 20 -14.69 -10.59 -5.83
C GLN A 20 -14.73 -9.67 -7.06
N GLY A 21 -14.32 -10.17 -8.24
CA GLY A 21 -14.35 -9.39 -9.48
C GLY A 21 -13.21 -8.37 -9.64
N GLY A 22 -12.20 -8.41 -8.76
CA GLY A 22 -10.97 -7.64 -8.91
C GLY A 22 -10.02 -8.29 -9.91
N SER A 23 -9.21 -7.47 -10.59
CA SER A 23 -8.02 -8.00 -11.29
C SER A 23 -7.09 -8.68 -10.28
N PRO A 24 -6.34 -9.73 -10.67
CA PRO A 24 -5.35 -10.33 -9.78
C PRO A 24 -4.39 -9.26 -9.27
N ALA A 25 -3.92 -9.43 -8.03
CA ALA A 25 -2.97 -8.51 -7.43
C ALA A 25 -1.71 -8.39 -8.31
N PRO A 26 -1.14 -7.19 -8.47
CA PRO A 26 0.05 -7.00 -9.28
C PRO A 26 1.25 -7.74 -8.67
N THR A 27 2.10 -8.31 -9.52
CA THR A 27 3.45 -8.70 -9.11
C THR A 27 4.22 -7.49 -8.59
N TYR A 28 5.26 -7.71 -7.77
CA TYR A 28 6.08 -6.61 -7.27
C TYR A 28 6.65 -5.73 -8.41
N SER A 29 7.07 -6.35 -9.54
CA SER A 29 7.55 -5.59 -10.71
C SER A 29 6.46 -4.72 -11.36
N GLN A 30 5.20 -5.20 -11.39
CA GLN A 30 4.07 -4.42 -11.89
C GLN A 30 3.75 -3.27 -10.93
N TRP A 31 3.78 -3.54 -9.63
CA TRP A 31 3.59 -2.53 -8.59
C TRP A 31 4.64 -1.40 -8.68
N GLN A 32 5.91 -1.73 -8.92
CA GLN A 32 6.95 -0.71 -9.16
C GLN A 32 6.65 0.15 -10.40
N ARG A 33 6.17 -0.47 -11.49
CA ARG A 33 5.76 0.29 -12.70
C ARG A 33 4.57 1.21 -12.44
N LEU A 34 3.64 0.80 -11.58
CA LEU A 34 2.51 1.66 -11.18
C LEU A 34 3.00 2.90 -10.42
N TRP A 35 3.98 2.75 -9.53
CA TRP A 35 4.62 3.90 -8.86
C TRP A 35 5.39 4.81 -9.82
N GLN A 36 6.10 4.24 -10.78
CA GLN A 36 6.77 5.04 -11.81
C GLN A 36 5.76 5.84 -12.65
N LEU A 37 4.64 5.24 -13.02
CA LEU A 37 3.57 5.93 -13.72
C LEU A 37 2.94 7.03 -12.84
N TRP A 38 2.72 6.75 -11.57
CA TRP A 38 2.26 7.73 -10.60
C TRP A 38 3.19 8.95 -10.53
N ASP A 39 4.50 8.74 -10.48
CA ASP A 39 5.50 9.81 -10.47
C ASP A 39 5.49 10.62 -11.77
N VAL A 40 5.37 9.97 -12.93
CA VAL A 40 5.23 10.67 -14.22
C VAL A 40 4.02 11.61 -14.19
N VAL A 41 2.87 11.12 -13.74
CA VAL A 41 1.63 11.92 -13.71
C VAL A 41 1.73 13.04 -12.68
N THR A 42 2.20 12.76 -11.47
CA THR A 42 2.10 13.69 -10.34
C THR A 42 3.29 14.63 -10.19
N LEU A 43 4.48 14.26 -10.69
CA LEU A 43 5.70 15.06 -10.59
C LEU A 43 6.18 15.54 -11.97
N GLY A 44 5.82 14.85 -13.05
CA GLY A 44 6.24 15.19 -14.42
C GLY A 44 5.21 15.99 -15.21
N MET A 45 3.93 15.63 -15.12
CA MET A 45 2.86 16.28 -15.88
C MET A 45 2.25 17.50 -15.18
N LEU A 46 2.35 17.59 -13.85
CA LEU A 46 1.90 18.78 -13.12
C LEU A 46 2.87 19.96 -13.34
N PRO A 47 2.36 21.18 -13.60
CA PRO A 47 3.21 22.36 -13.67
C PRO A 47 4.05 22.54 -12.39
N PRO A 48 5.32 22.95 -12.50
CA PRO A 48 6.15 23.21 -11.32
C PRO A 48 5.47 24.18 -10.35
N GLY A 49 5.40 23.80 -9.07
CA GLY A 49 4.77 24.60 -8.02
C GLY A 49 3.24 24.48 -7.92
N SER A 50 2.57 23.71 -8.79
CA SER A 50 1.10 23.59 -8.74
C SER A 50 0.58 22.56 -7.73
N HIS A 51 1.43 21.91 -6.94
CA HIS A 51 1.02 20.83 -6.03
C HIS A 51 -0.01 21.28 -4.97
N THR A 52 0.00 22.57 -4.58
CA THR A 52 -0.97 23.13 -3.64
C THR A 52 -2.26 23.59 -4.32
N ALA A 53 -2.37 23.51 -5.65
CA ALA A 53 -3.58 23.86 -6.36
C ALA A 53 -4.70 22.87 -6.07
N GLN A 54 -5.93 23.39 -5.95
CA GLN A 54 -7.16 22.64 -5.76
C GLN A 54 -8.13 22.97 -6.91
N PRO A 55 -7.99 22.32 -8.09
CA PRO A 55 -8.76 22.69 -9.27
C PRO A 55 -10.27 22.43 -9.15
N LEU A 56 -10.67 21.52 -8.28
CA LEU A 56 -12.06 21.17 -8.01
C LEU A 56 -12.35 21.39 -6.52
N ALA A 57 -13.33 22.24 -6.21
CA ALA A 57 -13.66 22.61 -4.83
C ALA A 57 -14.04 21.42 -3.92
N LEU A 58 -14.60 20.35 -4.51
CA LEU A 58 -15.00 19.13 -3.80
C LEU A 58 -13.86 18.09 -3.66
N ARG A 59 -12.64 18.43 -4.08
CA ARG A 59 -11.46 17.56 -4.03
C ARG A 59 -10.35 18.23 -3.24
N HIS A 60 -9.44 17.42 -2.70
CA HIS A 60 -8.25 17.94 -2.05
C HIS A 60 -7.25 18.50 -3.07
N PRO A 61 -6.31 19.37 -2.65
CA PRO A 61 -5.22 19.79 -3.52
C PRO A 61 -4.33 18.61 -3.93
N PHE A 62 -3.58 18.74 -5.02
CA PHE A 62 -2.76 17.64 -5.54
C PHE A 62 -1.78 17.05 -4.50
N ILE A 63 -1.24 17.90 -3.61
CA ILE A 63 -0.32 17.52 -2.55
C ILE A 63 -0.92 16.52 -1.55
N PHE A 64 -2.24 16.53 -1.36
CA PHE A 64 -2.91 15.52 -0.55
C PHE A 64 -2.72 14.13 -1.16
N TYR A 65 -2.94 13.97 -2.45
CA TYR A 65 -2.88 12.66 -3.10
C TYR A 65 -1.46 12.08 -3.11
N LEU A 66 -0.46 12.96 -3.21
CA LEU A 66 0.94 12.61 -3.09
C LEU A 66 1.31 12.02 -1.72
N GLY A 67 0.64 12.41 -0.64
CA GLY A 67 0.81 11.80 0.68
C GLY A 67 -0.20 10.70 1.01
N HIS A 68 -1.40 10.76 0.45
CA HIS A 68 -2.47 9.78 0.62
C HIS A 68 -2.05 8.38 0.19
N LEU A 69 -1.53 8.24 -1.03
CA LEU A 69 -1.16 6.93 -1.55
C LEU A 69 -0.01 6.28 -0.76
N PRO A 70 1.06 7.00 -0.38
CA PRO A 70 2.08 6.51 0.55
C PRO A 70 1.52 6.09 1.92
N ALA A 71 0.73 6.95 2.58
CA ALA A 71 0.22 6.68 3.92
C ALA A 71 -0.71 5.46 3.93
N PHE A 72 -1.55 5.32 2.90
CA PHE A 72 -2.38 4.14 2.72
C PHE A 72 -1.52 2.88 2.53
N THR A 73 -0.51 2.95 1.66
CA THR A 73 0.40 1.82 1.40
C THR A 73 1.12 1.39 2.67
N GLU A 74 1.68 2.34 3.40
CA GLU A 74 2.39 2.08 4.65
C GLU A 74 1.48 1.49 5.72
N ALA A 75 0.31 2.08 5.97
CA ALA A 75 -0.63 1.57 6.97
C ALA A 75 -1.02 0.10 6.70
N ARG A 76 -1.18 -0.26 5.42
CA ARG A 76 -1.48 -1.64 5.01
C ARG A 76 -0.27 -2.56 5.21
N LEU A 77 0.93 -2.13 4.86
CA LEU A 77 2.15 -2.91 5.05
C LEU A 77 2.50 -3.08 6.53
N ALA A 78 2.49 -2.01 7.31
CA ALA A 78 2.75 -2.01 8.75
C ALA A 78 1.79 -2.96 9.48
N GLY A 79 0.49 -2.93 9.14
CA GLY A 79 -0.48 -3.87 9.70
C GLY A 79 -0.22 -5.34 9.37
N VAL A 80 0.22 -5.65 8.14
CA VAL A 80 0.56 -7.02 7.72
C VAL A 80 1.88 -7.49 8.33
N LEU A 81 2.87 -6.61 8.43
CA LEU A 81 4.21 -6.92 8.94
C LEU A 81 4.30 -6.84 10.48
N GLY A 82 3.26 -6.35 11.15
CA GLY A 82 3.27 -6.09 12.59
C GLY A 82 4.29 -5.03 13.01
N GLN A 83 4.59 -4.08 12.12
CA GLN A 83 5.56 -3.01 12.33
C GLN A 83 4.87 -1.71 12.76
N GLU A 84 5.63 -0.84 13.42
CA GLU A 84 5.19 0.53 13.68
C GLU A 84 5.21 1.36 12.39
N LEU A 85 4.42 2.43 12.37
CA LEU A 85 4.42 3.41 11.28
C LEU A 85 5.76 4.16 11.24
N THR A 86 6.17 4.55 10.04
CA THR A 86 7.37 5.35 9.85
C THR A 86 7.11 6.81 10.21
N GLU A 87 8.17 7.50 10.64
CA GLU A 87 8.07 8.93 10.89
C GLU A 87 7.95 9.74 9.58
N PRO A 88 7.11 10.78 9.54
CA PRO A 88 6.23 11.26 10.63
C PRO A 88 4.97 10.40 10.81
N GLN A 89 4.70 9.90 12.03
CA GLN A 89 3.54 9.02 12.27
C GLN A 89 2.19 9.73 12.04
N ASP A 90 2.15 11.06 12.22
CA ASP A 90 0.96 11.88 11.99
C ASP A 90 0.55 11.95 10.51
N PHE A 91 1.39 11.49 9.58
CA PHE A 91 1.01 11.36 8.17
C PHE A 91 -0.08 10.32 7.97
N ALA A 92 -0.10 9.26 8.78
CA ALA A 92 -1.20 8.30 8.78
C ALA A 92 -2.53 8.89 9.27
N VAL A 93 -2.53 10.07 9.90
CA VAL A 93 -3.76 10.80 10.26
C VAL A 93 -4.07 11.87 9.21
N THR A 94 -3.05 12.65 8.84
CA THR A 94 -3.14 13.76 7.88
C THR A 94 -3.60 13.30 6.50
N PHE A 95 -3.09 12.16 6.04
CA PHE A 95 -3.33 11.65 4.70
C PHE A 95 -4.31 10.48 4.66
N ALA A 96 -4.75 9.89 5.78
CA ALA A 96 -5.74 8.80 5.77
C ALA A 96 -7.20 9.28 5.65
N ARG A 97 -7.42 10.56 5.33
CA ARG A 97 -8.77 11.08 5.12
C ARG A 97 -9.47 10.36 3.97
N GLY A 98 -10.59 9.71 4.27
CA GLY A 98 -11.50 9.19 3.24
C GLY A 98 -12.04 10.31 2.35
N ILE A 99 -12.24 10.02 1.07
CA ILE A 99 -12.74 10.98 0.08
C ILE A 99 -14.20 10.70 -0.36
N ASP A 100 -14.81 9.65 0.19
CA ASP A 100 -16.14 9.21 -0.20
C ASP A 100 -17.22 9.86 0.69
N PRO A 101 -18.27 10.45 0.08
CA PRO A 101 -19.43 10.91 0.83
C PRO A 101 -20.19 9.71 1.42
N ASP A 102 -20.90 9.93 2.53
CA ASP A 102 -21.85 8.95 3.04
C ASP A 102 -22.93 8.74 1.97
N LEU A 103 -23.02 7.51 1.45
CA LEU A 103 -23.95 7.15 0.37
C LEU A 103 -25.37 6.94 0.89
N GLU A 104 -25.56 6.74 2.20
CA GLU A 104 -26.86 6.47 2.81
C GLU A 104 -27.52 7.73 3.37
N ASP A 105 -26.73 8.64 3.96
CA ASP A 105 -27.22 9.94 4.40
C ASP A 105 -26.36 11.08 3.85
N PRO A 106 -26.81 11.80 2.81
CA PRO A 106 -26.12 12.97 2.27
C PRO A 106 -25.89 14.10 3.28
N ASN A 107 -26.57 14.09 4.42
CA ASN A 107 -26.38 15.05 5.51
C ASN A 107 -25.38 14.56 6.57
N ASN A 108 -24.93 13.32 6.47
CA ASN A 108 -23.90 12.75 7.32
C ASN A 108 -22.57 12.76 6.57
N CYS A 109 -21.53 13.29 7.20
CA CYS A 109 -20.17 13.13 6.73
C CYS A 109 -19.52 12.10 7.65
N HIS A 110 -18.93 11.04 7.11
CA HIS A 110 -18.14 10.12 7.93
C HIS A 110 -17.09 10.90 8.75
N ALA A 111 -16.71 10.38 9.91
CA ALA A 111 -15.67 11.00 10.71
C ALA A 111 -14.38 11.08 9.86
N HIS A 112 -13.89 12.31 9.62
CA HIS A 112 -12.72 12.57 8.83
C HIS A 112 -11.70 13.36 9.65
N SER A 113 -10.41 13.04 9.51
CA SER A 113 -9.32 13.86 10.06
C SER A 113 -9.45 15.31 9.62
N PRO A 114 -9.14 16.31 10.47
CA PRO A 114 -9.18 17.71 10.08
C PRO A 114 -8.25 17.98 8.90
N VAL A 115 -8.65 18.88 8.00
CA VAL A 115 -7.75 19.38 6.95
C VAL A 115 -6.71 20.27 7.62
N PRO A 116 -5.40 20.04 7.40
CA PRO A 116 -4.38 20.87 8.02
C PRO A 116 -4.44 22.29 7.45
N GLU A 117 -4.10 23.29 8.27
CA GLU A 117 -3.97 24.68 7.82
C GLU A 117 -2.88 24.81 6.73
N GLN A 118 -1.83 24.00 6.85
CA GLN A 118 -0.75 23.90 5.88
C GLN A 118 -0.42 22.44 5.60
N TRP A 119 -0.37 22.07 4.32
CA TRP A 119 0.06 20.75 3.90
C TRP A 119 1.57 20.57 4.12
N PRO A 120 2.04 19.36 4.48
CA PRO A 120 3.46 19.06 4.55
C PRO A 120 4.18 19.38 3.24
N GLU A 121 5.44 19.79 3.31
CA GLU A 121 6.22 20.14 2.13
C GLU A 121 6.45 18.92 1.23
N LEU A 122 6.43 19.14 -0.09
CA LEU A 122 6.60 18.08 -1.08
C LEU A 122 7.86 17.21 -0.83
N PRO A 123 9.06 17.76 -0.56
CA PRO A 123 10.24 16.93 -0.31
C PRO A 123 10.10 15.98 0.89
N ILE A 124 9.34 16.37 1.92
CA ILE A 124 9.09 15.54 3.10
C ILE A 124 8.13 14.40 2.77
N ILE A 125 7.08 14.70 1.98
CA ILE A 125 6.14 13.70 1.48
C ILE A 125 6.86 12.66 0.61
N LEU A 126 7.74 13.10 -0.28
CA LEU A 126 8.50 12.20 -1.15
C LEU A 126 9.46 11.30 -0.35
N GLN A 127 10.13 11.83 0.68
CA GLN A 127 10.95 11.01 1.57
C GLN A 127 10.12 9.95 2.31
N TYR A 128 8.92 10.31 2.78
CA TYR A 128 8.01 9.37 3.42
C TYR A 128 7.56 8.27 2.45
N ARG A 129 7.17 8.63 1.23
CA ARG A 129 6.88 7.67 0.13
C ARG A 129 8.03 6.70 -0.10
N ASP A 130 9.25 7.21 -0.22
CA ASP A 130 10.41 6.40 -0.56
C ASP A 130 10.74 5.38 0.55
N ARG A 131 10.51 5.74 1.82
CA ARG A 131 10.60 4.78 2.95
C ARG A 131 9.55 3.68 2.84
N GLY A 132 8.30 4.04 2.57
CA GLY A 132 7.22 3.06 2.34
C GLY A 132 7.53 2.11 1.18
N GLN A 133 8.11 2.63 0.09
CA GLN A 133 8.54 1.80 -1.03
C GLN A 133 9.72 0.87 -0.70
N ALA A 134 10.66 1.32 0.13
CA ALA A 134 11.76 0.49 0.62
C ALA A 134 11.26 -0.66 1.50
N ILE A 135 10.26 -0.41 2.37
CA ILE A 135 9.61 -1.46 3.18
C ILE A 135 8.92 -2.48 2.27
N ALA A 136 8.17 -2.02 1.26
CA ALA A 136 7.53 -2.90 0.29
C ALA A 136 8.56 -3.77 -0.46
N ALA A 137 9.70 -3.19 -0.84
CA ALA A 137 10.79 -3.89 -1.49
C ALA A 137 11.37 -5.01 -0.61
N ALA A 138 11.65 -4.68 0.66
CA ALA A 138 12.16 -5.66 1.62
C ALA A 138 11.18 -6.81 1.85
N ALA A 139 9.88 -6.49 2.02
CA ALA A 139 8.83 -7.50 2.18
C ALA A 139 8.73 -8.42 0.95
N ALA A 140 8.79 -7.86 -0.26
CA ALA A 140 8.75 -8.63 -1.50
C ALA A 140 9.98 -9.56 -1.64
N ALA A 141 11.18 -9.06 -1.32
CA ALA A 141 12.40 -9.86 -1.38
C ALA A 141 12.36 -11.05 -0.42
N THR A 142 11.90 -10.85 0.82
CA THR A 142 11.72 -11.91 1.81
C THR A 142 10.71 -12.96 1.33
N ALA A 143 9.57 -12.54 0.79
CA ALA A 143 8.56 -13.46 0.26
C ALA A 143 9.10 -14.34 -0.89
N MET A 144 9.94 -13.77 -1.77
CA MET A 144 10.57 -14.50 -2.88
C MET A 144 11.63 -15.52 -2.43
N GLN A 145 12.28 -15.29 -1.27
CA GLN A 145 13.24 -16.23 -0.69
C GLN A 145 12.55 -17.44 -0.04
N HIS A 146 11.41 -17.21 0.61
CA HIS A 146 10.62 -18.29 1.23
C HIS A 146 9.95 -19.21 0.20
N SER A 147 9.45 -18.66 -0.92
CA SER A 147 8.89 -19.50 -2.00
C SER A 147 9.93 -20.38 -2.68
N SER A 148 11.21 -19.98 -2.64
CA SER A 148 12.31 -20.76 -3.21
C SER A 148 12.76 -21.90 -2.30
N THR A 149 12.65 -21.74 -0.98
CA THR A 149 13.07 -22.76 0.01
C THR A 149 12.02 -23.83 0.26
N GLU A 150 10.72 -23.52 0.20
CA GLU A 150 9.65 -24.54 0.27
C GLU A 150 9.69 -25.49 -0.94
N ALA A 151 10.01 -24.99 -2.13
CA ALA A 151 10.13 -25.80 -3.35
C ALA A 151 11.28 -26.82 -3.29
N GLU A 152 12.33 -26.57 -2.51
CA GLU A 152 13.44 -27.51 -2.29
C GLU A 152 13.15 -28.57 -1.21
N SER A 153 12.05 -28.43 -0.44
CA SER A 153 11.78 -29.27 0.72
C SER A 153 10.90 -30.50 0.47
N VAL A 154 10.52 -30.80 -0.78
CA VAL A 154 9.78 -32.03 -1.11
C VAL A 154 10.73 -33.22 -1.00
N PRO A 155 10.56 -34.15 -0.03
CA PRO A 155 11.39 -35.34 0.01
C PRO A 155 11.09 -36.17 -1.23
N LEU A 156 12.13 -36.49 -2.01
CA LEU A 156 12.03 -37.49 -3.06
C LEU A 156 11.62 -38.81 -2.40
N LEU A 157 10.33 -39.13 -2.40
CA LEU A 157 9.85 -40.44 -1.96
C LEU A 157 10.32 -41.44 -3.02
N VAL A 158 11.50 -42.03 -2.78
CA VAL A 158 12.03 -43.14 -3.57
C VAL A 158 11.02 -44.27 -3.43
N LEU A 159 10.21 -44.47 -4.47
CA LEU A 159 9.38 -45.65 -4.63
C LEU A 159 10.32 -46.86 -4.79
N GLN A 160 10.70 -47.50 -3.69
CA GLN A 160 11.25 -48.85 -3.77
C GLN A 160 10.12 -49.79 -4.20
N GLY A 161 10.25 -50.28 -5.43
CA GLY A 161 9.35 -51.24 -6.04
C GLY A 161 9.31 -52.53 -5.23
N ASN A 162 8.09 -53.01 -5.04
CA ASN A 162 7.78 -54.31 -4.49
C ASN A 162 7.74 -55.28 -5.68
N GLU A 163 8.80 -56.07 -5.87
CA GLU A 163 8.77 -57.24 -6.75
C GLU A 163 8.71 -58.50 -5.88
N GLN A 164 7.86 -59.42 -6.32
CA GLN A 164 7.37 -60.61 -5.63
C GLN A 164 8.44 -61.67 -5.38
#